data_AF-A0A4Q5U0P6-F1
#
_entry.id   AF-A0A4Q5U0P6-F1
#
_cell.length_a   1.000
_cell.length_b   1.000
_cell.length_c   1.000
_cell.angle_alpha   90.00
_cell.angle_beta   90.00
_cell.angle_gamma   90.00
#
_symmetry.space_group_name_H-M   'P 1'
#
loop_
_entity.id
_entity.type
_entity.pdbx_description
1 polymer ?
#
loop_
_entity_poly.entity_id
_entity_poly.type
_entity_poly.pdbx_seq_one_letter_code
_entity_poly.pdbx_strand_id
1 'polypeptide(L)'
;MKLRNLLFNVLLLSSVIPMGCDKKNDNDGGDSLATQQISASSWKISTVTAAGTDVSALLPDCYLDNVVTFYADLKGKVEESAVVCDPTTAGNFSWAFNDTETKITLSAALIPGGNNVFNLVSVNATTLVLSQETTLIPAPFPVEVVVTLVH
;
A
#
# COMPACT_ATOMS: atom_id res chain seq x y z
N MET A 1 -45.91 -47.77 37.56
CA MET A 1 -44.67 -47.42 36.82
C MET A 1 -44.39 -45.94 37.06
N LYS A 2 -43.22 -45.66 37.67
CA LYS A 2 -42.51 -44.37 37.87
C LYS A 2 -43.25 -43.13 38.41
N LEU A 3 -43.04 -42.96 39.72
CA LEU A 3 -42.90 -41.72 40.50
C LEU A 3 -41.71 -40.87 39.99
N ARG A 4 -41.83 -39.53 39.95
CA ARG A 4 -40.87 -38.51 40.49
C ARG A 4 -40.98 -37.11 39.87
N ASN A 5 -41.40 -36.17 40.71
CA ASN A 5 -40.62 -35.00 41.19
C ASN A 5 -40.06 -33.92 40.24
N LEU A 6 -40.42 -32.68 40.63
CA LEU A 6 -39.54 -31.56 41.01
C LEU A 6 -39.04 -30.55 39.95
N LEU A 7 -39.56 -29.32 40.11
CA LEU A 7 -38.84 -28.05 40.41
C LEU A 7 -39.05 -26.86 39.45
N PHE A 8 -39.69 -25.84 40.03
CA PHE A 8 -39.53 -24.41 39.76
C PHE A 8 -38.04 -24.00 39.70
N ASN A 9 -37.67 -23.16 38.71
CA ASN A 9 -36.49 -22.29 38.74
C ASN A 9 -36.80 -21.07 37.85
N VAL A 10 -37.19 -19.93 38.43
CA VAL A 10 -36.33 -18.82 38.90
C VAL A 10 -35.69 -18.04 37.75
N LEU A 11 -36.22 -16.83 37.61
CA LEU A 11 -35.81 -15.69 36.80
C LEU A 11 -34.41 -15.20 37.22
N LEU A 12 -33.52 -14.91 36.26
CA LEU A 12 -32.30 -14.12 36.53
C LEU A 12 -31.98 -13.18 35.35
N LEU A 13 -32.24 -11.90 35.63
CA LEU A 13 -31.77 -10.71 34.92
C LEU A 13 -30.24 -10.70 34.91
N SER A 14 -29.61 -10.42 33.76
CA SER A 14 -28.18 -10.10 33.69
C SER A 14 -27.98 -8.91 32.75
N SER A 15 -27.75 -7.77 33.40
CA SER A 15 -27.38 -6.49 32.80
C SER A 15 -25.96 -6.59 32.22
N VAL A 16 -25.79 -6.27 30.95
CA VAL A 16 -24.46 -6.20 30.30
C VAL A 16 -23.95 -4.77 30.38
N ILE A 17 -22.78 -4.62 31.00
CA ILE A 17 -22.04 -3.37 31.19
C ILE A 17 -21.39 -2.97 29.85
N PRO A 18 -21.56 -1.74 29.34
CA PRO A 18 -20.72 -1.29 28.23
C PRO A 18 -19.30 -1.04 28.75
N MET A 19 -18.34 -1.78 28.20
CA MET A 19 -16.91 -1.52 28.32
C MET A 19 -16.59 -0.16 27.69
N GLY A 20 -16.20 0.81 28.53
CA GLY A 20 -15.49 2.00 28.07
C GLY A 20 -14.09 1.61 27.67
N CYS A 21 -13.84 1.54 26.36
CA CYS A 21 -12.49 1.50 25.82
C CYS A 21 -11.89 2.92 25.88
N ASP A 22 -10.98 3.13 26.83
CA ASP A 22 -9.97 4.18 26.74
C ASP A 22 -9.11 3.92 25.49
N LYS A 23 -9.29 4.74 24.46
CA LYS A 23 -8.40 4.75 23.30
C LYS A 23 -7.12 5.47 23.71
N LYS A 24 -6.10 4.70 24.09
CA LYS A 24 -4.72 5.17 24.21
C LYS A 24 -4.24 5.60 22.83
N ASN A 25 -3.64 6.79 22.78
CA ASN A 25 -2.91 7.29 21.62
C ASN A 25 -1.60 6.52 21.51
N ASP A 26 -1.58 5.46 20.71
CA ASP A 26 -0.35 4.86 20.25
C ASP A 26 -0.13 5.30 18.80
N ASN A 27 0.90 6.11 18.60
CA ASN A 27 1.44 6.48 17.29
C ASN A 27 2.22 5.29 16.73
N ASP A 28 1.53 4.20 16.40
CA ASP A 28 2.09 3.11 15.59
C ASP A 28 1.52 3.23 14.17
N GLY A 29 2.33 3.76 13.25
CA GLY A 29 2.00 3.96 11.83
C GLY A 29 1.77 2.68 11.02
N GLY A 30 1.45 1.56 11.67
CA GLY A 30 1.28 0.24 11.05
C GLY A 30 -0.17 -0.25 10.90
N ASP A 31 -1.15 0.43 11.51
CA ASP A 31 -2.45 -0.22 11.79
C ASP A 31 -3.60 0.19 10.86
N SER A 32 -3.33 0.95 9.80
CA SER A 32 -4.37 1.35 8.86
C SER A 32 -4.69 0.30 7.82
N LEU A 33 -5.92 0.36 7.29
CA LEU A 33 -6.34 -0.51 6.19
C LEU A 33 -5.44 -0.33 4.96
N ALA A 34 -5.00 0.90 4.67
CA ALA A 34 -4.11 1.17 3.55
C ALA A 34 -2.73 0.52 3.74
N THR A 35 -2.14 0.63 4.94
CA THR A 35 -0.88 -0.05 5.28
C THR A 35 -1.03 -1.57 5.21
N GLN A 36 -2.12 -2.13 5.71
CA GLN A 36 -2.41 -3.56 5.62
C GLN A 36 -2.53 -4.02 4.16
N GLN A 37 -3.23 -3.26 3.31
CA GLN A 37 -3.44 -3.63 1.91
C GLN A 37 -2.16 -3.52 1.08
N ILE A 38 -1.39 -2.45 1.23
CA ILE A 38 -0.15 -2.27 0.45
C ILE A 38 0.94 -3.26 0.87
N SER A 39 0.98 -3.65 2.15
CA SER A 39 1.98 -4.59 2.67
C SER A 39 1.60 -6.07 2.56
N ALA A 40 0.37 -6.37 2.12
CA ALA A 40 -0.10 -7.74 1.94
C ALA A 40 0.48 -8.42 0.68
N SER A 41 1.15 -7.69 -0.21
CA SER A 41 1.58 -8.20 -1.51
C SER A 41 2.87 -7.54 -2.01
N SER A 42 3.49 -8.18 -2.99
CA SER A 42 4.56 -7.61 -3.80
C SER A 42 3.97 -7.09 -5.11
N TRP A 43 4.45 -5.95 -5.58
CA TRP A 43 3.84 -5.18 -6.64
C TRP A 43 4.78 -5.05 -7.83
N LYS A 44 4.28 -5.33 -9.04
CA LYS A 44 4.99 -5.09 -10.30
C LYS A 44 4.27 -4.02 -11.10
N ILE A 45 5.02 -3.11 -11.72
CA ILE A 45 4.42 -2.11 -12.62
C ILE A 45 3.75 -2.84 -13.79
N SER A 46 2.46 -2.58 -13.98
CA SER A 46 1.68 -3.11 -15.10
C SER A 46 1.52 -2.08 -16.20
N THR A 47 1.14 -0.85 -15.84
CA THR A 47 0.95 0.25 -16.79
C THR A 47 1.37 1.57 -16.17
N VAL A 48 1.83 2.47 -17.03
CA VAL A 48 2.17 3.85 -16.70
C VAL A 48 1.43 4.74 -17.68
N THR A 49 0.60 5.66 -17.18
CA THR A 49 -0.20 6.52 -18.05
C THR A 49 0.05 8.00 -17.77
N ALA A 50 0.01 8.82 -18.82
CA ALA A 50 0.03 10.27 -18.73
C ALA A 50 -1.17 10.82 -19.53
N ALA A 51 -2.00 11.64 -18.89
CA ALA A 51 -3.27 12.12 -19.47
C ALA A 51 -4.14 10.99 -20.07
N GLY A 52 -4.14 9.82 -19.43
CA GLY A 52 -4.91 8.63 -19.87
C GLY A 52 -4.29 7.86 -21.04
N THR A 53 -3.14 8.26 -21.55
CA THR A 53 -2.40 7.53 -22.61
C THR A 53 -1.31 6.67 -21.97
N ASP A 54 -1.19 5.42 -22.39
CA ASP A 54 -0.09 4.54 -21.96
C ASP A 54 1.26 5.08 -22.48
N VAL A 55 2.17 5.31 -21.54
CA VAL A 55 3.53 5.82 -21.75
C VAL A 55 4.57 4.86 -21.17
N SER A 56 4.21 3.60 -20.89
CA SER A 56 5.11 2.59 -20.32
C SER A 56 6.36 2.39 -21.18
N ALA A 57 6.23 2.51 -22.51
CA ALA A 57 7.36 2.43 -23.43
C ALA A 57 8.39 3.57 -23.30
N LEU A 58 8.09 4.62 -22.54
CA LEU A 58 9.05 5.70 -22.21
C LEU A 58 9.89 5.37 -20.97
N LEU A 59 9.51 4.34 -20.19
CA LEU A 59 10.31 3.86 -19.08
C LEU A 59 11.33 2.83 -19.59
N PRO A 60 12.53 2.76 -19.01
CA PRO A 60 13.44 1.66 -19.26
C PRO A 60 12.80 0.34 -18.81
N ASP A 61 12.95 -0.71 -19.61
CA ASP A 61 12.35 -2.03 -19.36
C ASP A 61 12.70 -2.60 -17.97
N CYS A 62 13.88 -2.27 -17.44
CA CYS A 62 14.28 -2.72 -16.10
C CYS A 62 13.35 -2.21 -14.99
N TYR A 63 12.82 -0.99 -15.10
CA TYR A 63 11.86 -0.47 -14.12
C TYR A 63 10.51 -1.18 -14.21
N LEU A 64 10.08 -1.56 -15.41
CA LEU A 64 8.85 -2.35 -15.61
C LEU A 64 9.02 -3.78 -15.09
N ASP A 65 10.25 -4.27 -15.00
CA ASP A 65 10.56 -5.60 -14.50
C ASP A 65 10.72 -5.68 -12.97
N ASN A 66 10.86 -4.54 -12.31
CA ASN A 66 11.03 -4.44 -10.87
C ASN A 66 9.81 -4.93 -10.08
N VAL A 67 10.09 -5.64 -8.99
CA VAL A 67 9.13 -6.05 -7.98
C VAL A 67 9.35 -5.23 -6.71
N VAL A 68 8.31 -4.56 -6.25
CA VAL A 68 8.34 -3.66 -5.08
C VAL A 68 7.54 -4.31 -3.96
N THR A 69 8.17 -4.53 -2.81
CA THR A 69 7.49 -5.07 -1.63
C THR A 69 7.49 -4.02 -0.53
N PHE A 70 6.31 -3.75 0.04
CA PHE A 70 6.14 -2.90 1.21
C PHE A 70 5.94 -3.81 2.43
N TYR A 71 6.64 -3.54 3.52
CA TYR A 71 6.51 -4.24 4.79
C TYR A 71 5.76 -3.35 5.79
N ALA A 72 4.97 -3.98 6.67
CA ALA A 72 4.15 -3.27 7.66
C ALA A 72 4.97 -2.48 8.71
N ASP A 73 6.27 -2.75 8.82
CA ASP A 73 7.22 -2.02 9.68
C ASP A 73 7.79 -0.75 9.00
N LEU A 74 7.13 -0.25 7.95
CA LEU A 74 7.52 0.94 7.19
C LEU A 74 8.86 0.81 6.45
N LYS A 75 9.29 -0.45 6.22
CA LYS A 75 10.39 -0.80 5.32
C LYS A 75 9.84 -1.34 4.01
N GLY A 76 10.69 -1.41 3.01
CA GLY A 76 10.37 -2.04 1.75
C GLY A 76 11.61 -2.47 0.99
N LYS A 77 11.39 -3.17 -0.11
CA LYS A 77 12.45 -3.69 -0.97
C LYS A 77 12.06 -3.55 -2.43
N VAL A 78 13.01 -3.13 -3.27
CA VAL A 78 12.95 -3.26 -4.72
C VAL A 78 13.83 -4.43 -5.12
N GLU A 79 13.27 -5.33 -5.92
CA GLU A 79 13.96 -6.47 -6.51
C GLU A 79 13.91 -6.35 -8.03
N GLU A 80 15.08 -6.34 -8.65
CA GLU A 80 15.21 -6.47 -10.10
C GLU A 80 15.07 -7.95 -10.48
N SER A 81 14.40 -8.24 -11.59
CA SER A 81 14.16 -9.62 -12.04
C SER A 81 15.11 -10.01 -13.18
N ALA A 82 14.61 -10.21 -14.39
CA ALA A 82 15.41 -10.60 -15.55
C ALA A 82 16.19 -9.41 -16.15
N VAL A 83 15.65 -8.20 -16.04
CA VAL A 83 16.24 -6.97 -16.59
C VAL A 83 16.72 -6.08 -15.45
N VAL A 84 18.05 -6.01 -15.27
CA VAL A 84 18.73 -5.25 -14.22
C VAL A 84 18.98 -3.81 -14.71
N CYS A 85 18.68 -2.79 -13.90
CA CYS A 85 19.00 -1.40 -14.25
C CYS A 85 20.50 -1.10 -14.05
N ASP A 86 21.03 -0.11 -14.78
CA ASP A 86 22.38 0.42 -14.57
C ASP A 86 22.34 1.94 -14.32
N PRO A 87 22.68 2.42 -13.11
CA PRO A 87 23.01 1.62 -11.93
C PRO A 87 21.79 0.85 -11.40
N THR A 88 22.05 -0.23 -10.65
CA THR A 88 20.98 -1.05 -10.05
C THR A 88 20.06 -0.22 -9.16
N THR A 89 18.77 -0.53 -9.26
CA THR A 89 17.69 0.00 -8.43
C THR A 89 17.31 -0.94 -7.29
N ALA A 90 17.83 -2.17 -7.30
CA ALA A 90 17.55 -3.16 -6.27
C ALA A 90 18.10 -2.71 -4.91
N GLY A 91 17.31 -2.86 -3.85
CA GLY A 91 17.71 -2.43 -2.52
C GLY A 91 16.55 -2.25 -1.57
N ASN A 92 16.90 -1.95 -0.31
CA ASN A 92 15.92 -1.64 0.72
C ASN A 92 15.57 -0.15 0.69
N PHE A 93 14.31 0.15 0.99
CA PHE A 93 13.84 1.51 1.18
C PHE A 93 13.00 1.62 2.46
N SER A 94 12.75 2.86 2.87
CA SER A 94 11.76 3.20 3.89
C SER A 94 10.60 3.93 3.24
N TRP A 95 9.41 3.79 3.80
CA TRP A 95 8.23 4.47 3.31
C TRP A 95 7.33 4.93 4.45
N ALA A 96 6.48 5.92 4.20
CA ALA A 96 5.51 6.40 5.17
C ALA A 96 4.31 7.04 4.47
N PHE A 97 3.13 6.85 5.05
CA PHE A 97 1.97 7.67 4.72
C PHE A 97 2.08 9.06 5.35
N ASN A 98 1.44 10.05 4.73
CA ASN A 98 1.09 11.28 5.43
C ASN A 98 -0.09 11.03 6.38
N ASP A 99 -0.41 12.01 7.23
CA ASP A 99 -1.46 11.89 8.27
C ASP A 99 -2.86 11.52 7.73
N THR A 100 -3.14 11.80 6.45
CA THR A 100 -4.42 11.49 5.80
C THR A 100 -4.37 10.26 4.90
N GLU A 101 -3.24 9.57 4.82
CA GLU A 101 -3.02 8.39 3.96
C GLU A 101 -3.32 8.61 2.49
N THR A 102 -3.19 9.85 2.02
CA THR A 102 -3.38 10.24 0.62
C THR A 102 -2.07 10.32 -0.14
N LYS A 103 -0.93 10.31 0.57
CA LYS A 103 0.41 10.38 0.00
C LYS A 103 1.34 9.38 0.65
N ILE A 104 2.20 8.77 -0.15
CA ILE A 104 3.28 7.89 0.28
C ILE A 104 4.61 8.56 -0.03
N THR A 105 5.46 8.69 0.97
CA THR A 105 6.85 9.10 0.78
C THR A 105 7.74 7.87 0.82
N LEU A 106 8.66 7.72 -0.13
CA LEU A 106 9.61 6.61 -0.22
C LEU A 106 11.04 7.16 -0.17
N SER A 107 11.99 6.40 0.38
CA SER A 107 13.42 6.75 0.26
C SER A 107 14.07 6.28 -1.04
N ALA A 108 13.29 5.68 -1.94
CA ALA A 108 13.71 5.20 -3.26
C ALA A 108 12.73 5.69 -4.33
N ALA A 109 13.25 5.96 -5.53
CA ALA A 109 12.44 6.32 -6.68
C ALA A 109 11.91 5.04 -7.37
N LEU A 110 10.59 4.98 -7.61
CA LEU A 110 9.98 3.86 -8.33
C LEU A 110 9.94 4.07 -9.85
N ILE A 111 10.04 5.31 -10.31
CA ILE A 111 10.13 5.66 -11.74
C ILE A 111 11.23 6.70 -11.98
N PRO A 112 11.91 6.66 -13.14
CA PRO A 112 12.95 7.63 -13.48
C PRO A 112 12.42 9.06 -13.53
N GLY A 113 13.24 10.03 -13.14
CA GLY A 113 12.90 11.46 -13.15
C GLY A 113 11.82 11.87 -12.13
N GLY A 114 11.31 10.89 -11.38
CA GLY A 114 10.30 11.07 -10.35
C GLY A 114 10.84 11.70 -9.08
N ASN A 115 9.92 12.22 -8.27
CA ASN A 115 10.23 12.55 -6.89
C ASN A 115 9.91 11.35 -5.97
N ASN A 116 10.13 11.54 -4.67
CA ASN A 116 9.97 10.49 -3.66
C ASN A 116 8.59 10.48 -3.01
N VAL A 117 7.64 11.27 -3.50
CA VAL A 117 6.31 11.49 -2.92
C VAL A 117 5.24 11.19 -3.96
N PHE A 118 4.49 10.12 -3.72
CA PHE A 118 3.42 9.66 -4.57
C PHE A 118 2.07 9.99 -3.92
N ASN A 119 1.09 10.40 -4.71
CA ASN A 119 -0.30 10.36 -4.27
C ASN A 119 -0.79 8.90 -4.32
N LEU A 120 -1.46 8.45 -3.26
CA LEU A 120 -2.19 7.20 -3.28
C LEU A 120 -3.53 7.45 -3.98
N VAL A 121 -3.69 6.93 -5.19
CA VAL A 121 -4.94 7.03 -5.95
C VAL A 121 -5.92 5.95 -5.48
N SER A 122 -5.45 4.71 -5.36
CA SER A 122 -6.22 3.60 -4.79
C SER A 122 -5.34 2.42 -4.44
N VAL A 123 -5.76 1.60 -3.46
CA VAL A 123 -5.16 0.29 -3.18
C VAL A 123 -6.26 -0.72 -2.86
N ASN A 124 -6.11 -1.95 -3.36
CA ASN A 124 -6.95 -3.08 -3.02
C ASN A 124 -6.14 -4.38 -3.05
N ALA A 125 -6.82 -5.52 -2.97
CA ALA A 125 -6.18 -6.84 -2.91
C ALA A 125 -5.41 -7.25 -4.17
N THR A 126 -5.50 -6.54 -5.29
CA THR A 126 -4.84 -6.91 -6.57
C THR A 126 -4.17 -5.75 -7.29
N THR A 127 -4.54 -4.51 -6.96
CA THR A 127 -4.00 -3.32 -7.64
C THR A 127 -3.60 -2.25 -6.64
N LEU A 128 -2.44 -1.65 -6.88
CA LEU A 128 -1.95 -0.44 -6.25
C LEU A 128 -1.80 0.63 -7.33
N VAL A 129 -2.45 1.78 -7.16
CA VAL A 129 -2.40 2.89 -8.11
C VAL A 129 -1.83 4.12 -7.41
N LEU A 130 -0.71 4.60 -7.94
CA LEU A 130 0.01 5.77 -7.46
C LEU A 130 0.05 6.84 -8.54
N SER A 131 0.11 8.11 -8.17
CA SER A 131 0.41 9.19 -9.12
C SER A 131 1.50 10.12 -8.61
N GLN A 132 2.26 10.71 -9.53
CA GLN A 132 3.19 11.79 -9.23
C GLN A 132 3.49 12.64 -10.44
N GLU A 133 3.99 13.85 -10.23
CA GLU A 133 4.58 14.65 -11.29
C GLU A 133 6.02 14.18 -11.55
N THR A 134 6.33 13.89 -12.82
CA THR A 134 7.68 13.52 -13.26
C THR A 134 7.97 14.09 -14.65
N THR A 135 9.24 14.24 -14.98
CA THR A 135 9.70 14.57 -16.33
C THR A 135 10.02 13.29 -17.10
N LEU A 136 9.12 12.87 -18.00
CA LEU A 136 9.38 11.79 -18.95
C LEU A 136 10.08 12.36 -20.19
N ILE A 137 11.12 11.70 -20.70
CA ILE A 137 11.71 12.08 -22.00
C ILE A 137 10.71 11.68 -23.10
N PRO A 138 10.37 12.56 -24.07
CA PRO A 138 10.96 13.86 -24.40
C PRO A 138 10.19 15.09 -23.88
N ALA A 139 9.27 14.95 -22.93
CA ALA A 139 8.46 16.07 -22.42
C ALA A 139 9.35 17.15 -21.77
N PRO A 140 9.21 18.44 -22.16
CA PRO A 140 10.06 19.51 -21.63
C PRO A 140 9.60 20.07 -20.27
N PHE A 141 8.50 19.57 -19.72
CA PHE A 141 7.92 19.98 -18.44
C PHE A 141 7.42 18.75 -17.65
N PRO A 142 7.32 18.84 -16.31
CA PRO A 142 6.72 17.79 -15.51
C PRO A 142 5.27 17.50 -15.93
N VAL A 143 4.93 16.22 -16.00
CA VAL A 143 3.58 15.74 -16.27
C VAL A 143 3.14 14.81 -15.14
N GLU A 144 1.85 14.84 -14.79
CA GLU A 144 1.30 13.83 -13.89
C GLU A 144 1.28 12.47 -14.59
N VAL A 145 1.91 11.51 -13.94
CA VAL A 145 1.96 10.12 -14.36
C VAL A 145 1.25 9.27 -13.32
N VAL A 146 0.37 8.40 -13.79
CA VAL A 146 -0.32 7.40 -12.98
C VAL A 146 0.32 6.04 -13.23
N VAL A 147 0.86 5.44 -12.17
CA VAL A 147 1.50 4.14 -12.17
C VAL A 147 0.54 3.13 -11.56
N THR A 148 0.15 2.14 -12.34
CA THR A 148 -0.65 1.00 -11.87
C THR A 148 0.28 -0.18 -11.65
N LEU A 149 0.31 -0.69 -10.42
CA LEU A 149 1.02 -1.89 -10.04
C LEU A 149 0.03 -3.01 -9.71
N VAL A 150 0.41 -4.23 -10.02
CA VAL A 150 -0.39 -5.45 -9.82
C VAL A 150 0.42 -6.50 -9.05
N HIS A 151 -0.28 -7.39 -8.36
CA HIS A 151 0.31 -8.57 -7.70
C HIS A 151 -0.02 -9.85 -8.48
#